data_AF-A0A0D9XIX3-F1
#
_entry.id   AF-A0A0D9XIX3-F1
#
_cell.length_a   1.000
_cell.length_b   1.000
_cell.length_c   1.000
_cell.angle_alpha   90.00
_cell.angle_beta   90.00
_cell.angle_gamma   90.00
#
_symmetry.space_group_name_H-M   'P 1'
#
loop_
_entity.id
_entity.type
_entity.pdbx_description
1 polymer ?
#
loop_
_entity_poly.entity_id
_entity_poly.type
_entity_poly.pdbx_seq_one_letter_code
_entity_poly.pdbx_strand_id
1 'polypeptide(L)'
;MEHALSSARDVLYNYGEVSRRLPVMLQSTELNIDSLKKQNSFLVQHAAKIVPMPLHCLHMQLTTDYYFRDGVIKEYFRGAALKEEEDKAKCENQSLYHYAMFSDNNEYRKLWKLGTLPPGLITFYNLTCTLNLNWHVLGLGYDPAVDLAEIENAAVVHYNGNYKPWLDLGISKNKPYWSKYVDLDNSHIQRCYMSEQ
;
A
#
# COMPACT_ATOMS: atom_id res chain seq x y z
N MET A 1 -64.04 7.87 10.25
CA MET A 1 -62.74 7.17 10.11
C MET A 1 -61.60 8.18 9.93
N GLU A 2 -61.74 9.20 9.08
CA GLU A 2 -60.76 10.30 8.92
C GLU A 2 -60.42 11.05 10.21
N HIS A 3 -61.41 11.36 11.07
CA HIS A 3 -61.14 12.11 12.30
C HIS A 3 -60.26 11.33 13.29
N ALA A 4 -60.41 10.00 13.33
CA ALA A 4 -59.57 9.12 14.14
C ALA A 4 -58.15 9.01 13.56
N LEU A 5 -58.03 8.98 12.23
CA LEU A 5 -56.72 8.98 11.54
C LEU A 5 -56.00 10.33 11.66
N SER A 6 -56.72 11.45 11.63
CA SER A 6 -56.14 12.79 11.83
C SER A 6 -55.69 12.99 13.27
N SER A 7 -56.51 12.62 14.26
CA SER A 7 -56.08 12.63 15.66
C SER A 7 -54.92 11.68 15.92
N ALA A 8 -54.92 10.48 15.31
CA ALA A 8 -53.79 9.57 15.42
C ALA A 8 -52.53 10.15 14.78
N ARG A 9 -52.64 10.89 13.66
CA ARG A 9 -51.49 11.58 13.03
C ARG A 9 -50.90 12.63 13.94
N ASP A 10 -51.71 13.47 14.57
CA ASP A 10 -51.23 14.56 15.43
C ASP A 10 -50.68 14.05 16.77
N VAL A 11 -51.15 12.88 17.24
CA VAL A 11 -50.63 12.19 18.43
C VAL A 11 -49.37 11.36 18.13
N LEU A 12 -49.30 10.70 16.96
CA LEU A 12 -48.17 9.84 16.57
C LEU A 12 -47.02 10.63 15.91
N TYR A 13 -47.31 11.76 15.27
CA TYR A 13 -46.35 12.64 14.61
C TYR A 13 -46.54 14.08 15.09
N ASN A 14 -46.10 14.37 16.32
CA ASN A 14 -45.95 15.75 16.76
C ASN A 14 -44.87 16.42 15.90
N TYR A 15 -45.30 17.16 14.89
CA TYR A 15 -44.43 17.83 13.91
C TYR A 15 -43.38 18.73 14.56
N GLY A 16 -43.70 19.38 15.69
CA GLY A 16 -42.76 20.21 16.45
C GLY A 16 -41.64 19.40 17.10
N GLU A 17 -41.97 18.25 17.70
CA GLU A 17 -40.96 17.40 18.33
C GLU A 17 -40.12 16.64 17.29
N VAL A 18 -40.73 16.21 16.18
CA VAL A 18 -40.02 15.58 15.05
C VAL A 18 -39.09 16.57 14.38
N SER A 19 -39.56 17.78 14.04
CA SER A 19 -38.72 18.82 13.40
C SER A 19 -37.54 19.26 14.27
N ARG A 20 -37.66 19.16 15.60
CA ARG A 20 -36.56 19.48 16.52
C ARG A 20 -35.61 18.31 16.74
N ARG A 21 -36.10 17.08 16.84
CA ARG A 21 -35.28 15.89 17.14
C ARG A 21 -34.57 15.31 15.91
N LEU A 22 -35.23 15.30 14.75
CA LEU A 22 -34.69 14.68 13.54
C LEU A 22 -33.33 15.28 13.13
N PRO A 23 -33.13 16.62 13.14
CA PRO A 23 -31.82 17.20 12.82
C PRO A 23 -30.74 16.83 13.84
N VAL A 24 -31.09 16.77 15.13
CA VAL A 24 -30.15 16.38 16.20
C VAL A 24 -29.75 14.91 16.04
N MET A 25 -30.70 14.04 15.72
CA MET A 25 -30.44 12.64 15.42
C MET A 25 -29.57 12.50 14.15
N LEU A 26 -29.86 13.26 13.09
CA LEU A 26 -29.06 13.27 11.87
C LEU A 26 -27.61 13.69 12.15
N GLN A 27 -27.42 14.81 12.84
CA GLN A 27 -26.09 15.31 13.22
C GLN A 27 -25.35 14.30 14.09
N SER A 28 -26.04 13.65 15.04
CA SER A 28 -25.45 12.58 15.86
C SER A 28 -25.04 11.39 15.00
N THR A 29 -25.85 10.97 14.04
CA THR A 29 -25.50 9.88 13.12
C THR A 29 -24.33 10.25 12.20
N GLU A 30 -24.24 11.48 11.73
CA GLU A 30 -23.12 11.97 10.91
C GLU A 30 -21.80 11.94 11.71
N LEU A 31 -21.80 12.46 12.94
CA LEU A 31 -20.62 12.41 13.82
C LEU A 31 -20.18 10.97 14.12
N ASN A 32 -21.14 10.07 14.33
CA ASN A 32 -20.84 8.64 14.52
C ASN A 32 -20.24 8.02 13.25
N ILE A 33 -20.80 8.32 12.08
CA ILE A 33 -20.25 7.88 10.79
C ILE A 33 -18.82 8.39 10.59
N ASP A 34 -18.56 9.66 10.92
CA ASP A 34 -17.21 10.24 10.78
C ASP A 34 -16.20 9.62 11.75
N SER A 35 -16.63 9.33 12.98
CA SER A 35 -15.82 8.59 13.95
C SER A 35 -15.49 7.18 13.45
N LEU A 36 -16.49 6.45 12.96
CA LEU A 36 -16.31 5.11 12.38
C LEU A 36 -15.42 5.13 11.14
N LYS A 37 -15.56 6.14 10.26
CA LYS A 37 -14.69 6.33 9.10
C LYS A 37 -13.23 6.54 9.51
N LYS A 38 -12.98 7.33 10.55
CA LYS A 38 -11.62 7.54 11.08
C LYS A 38 -11.02 6.25 11.63
N GLN A 39 -11.77 5.51 12.43
CA GLN A 39 -11.33 4.21 12.95
C GLN A 39 -11.05 3.20 11.84
N ASN A 40 -11.96 3.10 10.86
CA ASN A 40 -11.78 2.21 9.72
C ASN A 40 -10.53 2.59 8.89
N SER A 41 -10.34 3.87 8.58
CA SER A 41 -9.16 4.35 7.85
C SER A 41 -7.85 3.99 8.57
N PHE A 42 -7.80 4.15 9.90
CA PHE A 42 -6.66 3.74 10.71
C PHE A 42 -6.38 2.23 10.59
N LEU A 43 -7.41 1.39 10.72
CA LEU A 43 -7.26 -0.07 10.62
C LEU A 43 -6.81 -0.51 9.23
N VAL A 44 -7.38 0.07 8.16
CA VAL A 44 -6.97 -0.22 6.78
C VAL A 44 -5.51 0.19 6.55
N GLN A 45 -5.09 1.36 7.03
CA GLN A 45 -3.68 1.79 6.94
C GLN A 45 -2.73 0.90 7.74
N HIS A 46 -3.18 0.41 8.90
CA HIS A 46 -2.41 -0.52 9.70
C HIS A 46 -2.26 -1.86 8.96
N ALA A 47 -3.36 -2.42 8.46
CA ALA A 47 -3.36 -3.65 7.67
C ALA A 47 -2.49 -3.54 6.40
N ALA A 48 -2.50 -2.39 5.73
CA ALA A 48 -1.68 -2.13 4.54
C ALA A 48 -0.16 -2.20 4.80
N LYS A 49 0.28 -2.04 6.05
CA LYS A 49 1.68 -2.14 6.47
C LYS A 49 2.07 -3.56 6.90
N ILE A 50 1.10 -4.46 7.04
CA ILE A 50 1.36 -5.85 7.41
C ILE A 50 1.89 -6.61 6.21
N VAL A 51 2.94 -7.40 6.44
CA VAL A 51 3.45 -8.38 5.49
C VAL A 51 2.68 -9.68 5.68
N PRO A 52 2.16 -10.32 4.62
CA PRO A 52 1.51 -11.63 4.74
C PRO A 52 2.37 -12.61 5.53
N MET A 53 1.77 -13.34 6.46
CA MET A 53 2.48 -14.26 7.35
C MET A 53 3.41 -15.25 6.62
N PRO A 54 3.02 -15.86 5.48
CA PRO A 54 3.92 -16.71 4.69
C PRO A 54 5.16 -15.98 4.19
N LEU A 55 5.05 -14.70 3.80
CA LEU A 55 6.18 -13.89 3.36
C LEU A 55 7.05 -13.44 4.53
N HIS A 56 6.44 -13.13 5.68
CA HIS A 56 7.17 -12.83 6.90
C HIS A 56 7.97 -14.05 7.39
N CYS A 57 7.33 -15.23 7.45
CA CYS A 57 7.99 -16.48 7.78
C CYS A 57 9.08 -16.82 6.75
N LEU A 58 8.82 -16.69 5.45
CA LEU A 58 9.83 -16.89 4.41
C LEU A 58 11.05 -16.00 4.63
N HIS A 59 10.84 -14.71 4.91
CA HIS A 59 11.92 -13.79 5.22
C HIS A 59 12.73 -14.22 6.45
N MET A 60 12.06 -14.58 7.54
CA MET A 60 12.72 -15.07 8.76
C MET A 60 13.48 -16.37 8.52
N GLN A 61 12.92 -17.29 7.73
CA GLN A 61 13.54 -18.56 7.41
C GLN A 61 14.76 -18.38 6.51
N LEU A 62 14.65 -17.57 5.44
CA LEU A 62 15.78 -17.25 4.57
C LEU A 62 16.92 -16.57 5.34
N THR A 63 16.58 -15.68 6.27
CA THR A 63 17.55 -15.02 7.17
C THR A 63 18.25 -16.06 8.04
N THR A 64 17.49 -16.96 8.67
CA THR A 64 18.01 -18.06 9.47
C THR A 64 18.93 -18.97 8.63
N ASP A 65 18.42 -19.45 7.49
CA ASP A 65 19.14 -20.31 6.57
C ASP A 65 20.42 -19.65 6.01
N TYR A 66 20.48 -18.32 5.92
CA TYR A 66 21.67 -17.57 5.57
C TYR A 66 22.71 -17.59 6.70
N TYR A 67 22.29 -17.30 7.94
CA TYR A 67 23.20 -17.26 9.09
C TYR A 67 23.69 -18.64 9.52
N PHE A 68 22.88 -19.68 9.36
CA PHE A 68 23.20 -21.06 9.73
C PHE A 68 23.80 -21.91 8.59
N ARG A 69 23.93 -21.36 7.36
CA ARG A 69 24.58 -22.08 6.25
C ARG A 69 26.10 -22.16 6.38
N ASP A 70 26.63 -23.25 5.82
CA ASP A 70 28.04 -23.65 5.81
C ASP A 70 28.97 -22.59 5.16
N GLY A 71 30.24 -22.61 5.54
CA GLY A 71 31.21 -21.54 5.25
C GLY A 71 31.42 -21.23 3.76
N VAL A 72 31.22 -22.21 2.88
CA VAL A 72 31.43 -22.09 1.42
C VAL A 72 30.44 -21.14 0.76
N ILE A 73 29.16 -21.19 1.16
CA ILE A 73 28.13 -20.28 0.61
C ILE A 73 28.28 -18.88 1.21
N LYS A 74 28.72 -18.78 2.48
CA LYS A 74 29.10 -17.49 3.07
C LYS A 74 30.29 -16.85 2.36
N GLU A 75 31.25 -17.61 1.86
CA GLU A 75 32.34 -17.08 1.04
C GLU A 75 31.86 -16.56 -0.33
N TYR A 76 30.92 -17.26 -0.98
CA TYR A 76 30.29 -16.77 -2.22
C TYR A 76 29.53 -15.47 -2.00
N PHE A 77 28.68 -15.39 -0.99
CA PHE A 77 27.96 -14.15 -0.65
C PHE A 77 28.86 -13.07 -0.09
N ARG A 78 29.96 -13.41 0.60
CA ARG A 78 31.00 -12.45 0.99
C ARG A 78 31.71 -11.90 -0.25
N GLY A 79 31.99 -12.72 -1.26
CA GLY A 79 32.50 -12.27 -2.55
C GLY A 79 31.52 -11.35 -3.28
N ALA A 80 30.21 -11.64 -3.22
CA ALA A 80 29.17 -10.75 -3.73
C ALA A 80 29.04 -9.45 -2.91
N ALA A 81 29.16 -9.51 -1.58
CA ALA A 81 29.14 -8.36 -0.68
C ALA A 81 30.38 -7.47 -0.86
N LEU A 82 31.55 -8.07 -1.11
CA LEU A 82 32.78 -7.34 -1.45
C LEU A 82 32.65 -6.65 -2.82
N LYS A 83 31.96 -7.29 -3.78
CA LYS A 83 31.63 -6.68 -5.07
C LYS A 83 30.60 -5.56 -4.92
N GLU A 84 29.61 -5.72 -4.03
CA GLU A 84 28.70 -4.65 -3.62
C GLU A 84 29.44 -3.51 -2.92
N GLU A 85 30.46 -3.79 -2.13
CA GLU A 85 31.28 -2.79 -1.45
C GLU A 85 32.18 -2.04 -2.45
N GLU A 86 32.71 -2.74 -3.46
CA GLU A 86 33.42 -2.16 -4.60
C GLU A 86 32.49 -1.30 -5.48
N ASP A 87 31.27 -1.76 -5.75
CA ASP A 87 30.27 -1.03 -6.52
C ASP A 87 29.67 0.14 -5.71
N LYS A 88 29.58 0.01 -4.39
CA LYS A 88 29.27 1.10 -3.46
C LYS A 88 30.39 2.15 -3.45
N ALA A 89 31.66 1.73 -3.46
CA ALA A 89 32.79 2.64 -3.60
C ALA A 89 32.77 3.37 -4.96
N LYS A 90 32.26 2.73 -6.03
CA LYS A 90 31.98 3.41 -7.31
C LYS A 90 30.81 4.40 -7.18
N CYS A 91 29.74 4.07 -6.45
CA CYS A 91 28.63 5.00 -6.19
C CYS A 91 29.01 6.19 -5.28
N GLU A 92 29.97 6.02 -4.37
CA GLU A 92 30.46 7.07 -3.47
C GLU A 92 31.59 7.91 -4.10
N ASN A 93 32.11 7.50 -5.26
CA ASN A 93 33.15 8.22 -5.97
C ASN A 93 32.60 9.55 -6.53
N GLN A 94 33.03 10.68 -5.95
CA GLN A 94 32.65 12.03 -6.37
C GLN A 94 33.07 12.39 -7.82
N SER A 95 34.01 11.66 -8.42
CA SER A 95 34.41 11.86 -9.84
C SER A 95 33.46 11.18 -10.83
N LEU A 96 32.71 10.17 -10.37
CA LEU A 96 31.56 9.64 -11.08
C LEU A 96 30.38 10.53 -10.65
N TYR A 97 29.90 11.39 -11.53
CA TYR A 97 28.91 12.41 -11.20
C TYR A 97 27.57 11.83 -10.68
N HIS A 98 27.50 11.51 -9.38
CA HIS A 98 26.29 11.07 -8.70
C HIS A 98 25.53 12.30 -8.20
N TYR A 99 24.63 12.83 -9.02
CA TYR A 99 23.77 13.93 -8.61
C TYR A 99 22.49 13.40 -7.98
N ALA A 100 22.41 13.40 -6.65
CA ALA A 100 21.13 13.37 -5.96
C ALA A 100 20.61 14.82 -5.91
N MET A 101 19.66 15.15 -6.80
CA MET A 101 19.01 16.46 -6.78
C MET A 101 17.95 16.48 -5.68
N PHE A 102 18.29 17.06 -4.54
CA PHE A 102 17.34 17.43 -3.52
C PHE A 102 16.73 18.78 -3.90
N SER A 103 15.43 18.80 -4.18
CA SER A 103 14.72 20.01 -4.53
C SER A 103 13.81 20.44 -3.38
N ASP A 104 13.98 21.69 -2.94
CA ASP A 104 13.10 22.33 -1.96
C ASP A 104 11.72 22.67 -2.53
N ASN A 105 11.49 22.45 -3.84
CA ASN A 105 10.20 22.64 -4.51
C ASN A 105 9.12 21.63 -4.03
N ASN A 106 9.45 20.74 -3.10
CA ASN A 106 8.48 19.90 -2.41
C ASN A 106 7.87 20.54 -1.15
N GLU A 107 7.92 21.87 -1.03
CA GLU A 107 7.33 22.65 0.07
C GLU A 107 5.88 22.22 0.42
N TYR A 108 5.11 21.77 -0.58
CA TYR A 108 3.73 21.32 -0.43
C TYR A 108 3.51 19.79 -0.47
N ARG A 109 4.57 18.97 -0.40
CA ARG A 109 4.49 17.49 -0.53
C ARG A 109 3.81 16.99 -1.80
N LYS A 110 3.85 17.79 -2.88
CA LYS A 110 3.29 17.44 -4.19
C LYS A 110 4.19 16.53 -5.00
N LEU A 111 5.51 16.65 -4.82
CA LEU A 111 6.53 15.88 -5.55
C LEU A 111 6.92 14.59 -4.81
N TRP A 112 7.06 14.65 -3.48
CA TRP A 112 7.45 13.51 -2.65
C TRP A 112 6.48 13.38 -1.46
N LYS A 113 5.75 12.26 -1.40
CA LYS A 113 4.99 11.86 -0.21
C LYS A 113 5.81 10.85 0.60
N LEU A 114 5.93 11.07 1.91
CA LEU A 114 6.57 10.11 2.82
C LEU A 114 5.87 8.75 2.70
N GLY A 115 6.65 7.68 2.48
CA GLY A 115 6.14 6.31 2.30
C GLY A 115 5.93 5.88 0.84
N THR A 116 6.06 6.79 -0.13
CA THR A 116 6.24 6.43 -1.54
C THR A 116 7.71 6.57 -1.90
N LEU A 117 8.37 5.44 -2.21
CA LEU A 117 9.56 5.52 -3.05
C LEU A 117 9.11 6.22 -4.34
N PRO A 118 9.87 7.18 -4.89
CA PRO A 118 9.63 7.70 -6.23
C PRO A 118 10.59 7.04 -7.22
N PRO A 119 10.38 5.77 -7.63
CA PRO A 119 11.04 5.22 -8.81
C PRO A 119 10.64 5.95 -10.11
N GLY A 120 9.66 6.86 -10.07
CA GLY A 120 9.09 7.52 -11.25
C GLY A 120 9.83 8.78 -11.72
N LEU A 121 10.96 9.15 -11.10
CA LEU A 121 11.75 10.30 -11.50
C LEU A 121 13.19 9.86 -11.74
N ILE A 122 13.68 10.05 -12.97
CA ILE A 122 15.12 10.03 -13.26
C ILE A 122 15.57 11.49 -13.20
N THR A 123 16.36 11.83 -12.18
CA THR A 123 16.94 13.17 -12.02
C THR A 123 18.34 13.20 -12.61
N PHE A 124 18.53 13.97 -13.68
CA PHE A 124 19.85 14.38 -14.16
C PHE A 124 20.15 15.79 -13.67
N TYR A 125 21.42 16.19 -13.64
CA TYR A 125 21.79 17.55 -13.25
C TYR A 125 21.09 18.58 -14.15
N ASN A 126 20.19 19.37 -13.56
CA ASN A 126 19.37 20.42 -14.17
C ASN A 126 18.29 19.94 -15.16
N LEU A 127 17.94 18.64 -15.13
CA LEU A 127 16.89 18.06 -15.97
C LEU A 127 16.12 16.98 -15.17
N THR A 128 14.83 17.22 -14.94
CA THR A 128 13.92 16.20 -14.39
C THR A 128 13.00 15.72 -15.49
N CYS A 129 13.07 14.43 -15.82
CA CYS A 129 12.15 13.81 -16.76
C CYS A 129 11.18 12.90 -16.01
N THR A 130 9.90 12.97 -16.36
CA THR A 130 8.92 11.99 -15.89
C THR A 130 9.20 10.66 -16.56
N LEU A 131 9.31 9.58 -15.78
CA LEU A 131 9.35 8.23 -16.34
C LEU A 131 8.05 7.98 -17.11
N ASN A 132 8.12 7.42 -18.31
CA ASN A 132 6.92 7.00 -19.01
C ASN A 132 6.16 5.99 -18.15
N LEU A 133 4.84 6.16 -18.01
CA LEU A 133 4.00 5.33 -17.12
C LEU A 133 4.08 3.84 -17.45
N ASN A 134 4.35 3.47 -18.69
CA ASN A 134 4.52 2.08 -19.11
C ASN A 134 5.78 1.42 -18.51
N TRP A 135 6.74 2.20 -17.99
CA TRP A 135 7.87 1.64 -17.26
C TRP A 135 7.53 1.38 -15.79
N HIS A 136 6.66 2.21 -15.20
CA HIS A 136 6.34 2.12 -13.78
C HIS A 136 4.94 2.66 -13.49
N VAL A 137 4.00 1.74 -13.22
CA VAL A 137 2.65 2.09 -12.79
C VAL A 137 2.61 2.16 -11.26
N LEU A 138 2.22 3.34 -10.77
CA LEU A 138 2.06 3.65 -9.34
C LEU A 138 0.59 3.92 -9.02
N GLY A 139 0.24 3.94 -7.73
CA GLY A 139 -1.11 4.26 -7.26
C GLY A 139 -2.01 3.04 -7.03
N LEU A 140 -1.50 1.83 -7.30
CA LEU A 140 -2.29 0.61 -7.11
C LEU A 140 -2.63 0.41 -5.63
N GLY A 141 -3.92 0.21 -5.36
CA GLY A 141 -4.46 0.12 -4.00
C GLY A 141 -4.97 1.45 -3.44
N TYR A 142 -4.89 2.56 -4.18
CA TYR A 142 -5.64 3.80 -3.87
C TYR A 142 -6.89 3.91 -4.73
N ASP A 143 -6.70 3.76 -6.05
CA ASP A 143 -7.74 3.99 -7.04
C ASP A 143 -8.17 2.67 -7.71
N PRO A 144 -9.44 2.25 -7.56
CA PRO A 144 -9.99 1.11 -8.28
C PRO A 144 -10.27 1.41 -9.77
N ALA A 145 -10.04 2.63 -10.27
CA ALA A 145 -10.28 2.99 -11.67
C ALA A 145 -9.07 2.84 -12.61
N VAL A 146 -7.86 2.54 -12.09
CA VAL A 146 -6.65 2.35 -12.92
C VAL A 146 -6.89 1.32 -14.03
N ASP A 147 -6.59 1.64 -15.28
CA ASP A 147 -6.86 0.75 -16.41
C ASP A 147 -6.01 -0.53 -16.31
N LEU A 148 -6.61 -1.68 -16.63
CA LEU A 148 -5.91 -2.96 -16.68
C LEU A 148 -4.86 -2.96 -17.79
N ALA A 149 -5.12 -2.27 -18.90
CA ALA A 149 -4.17 -2.15 -19.99
C ALA A 149 -2.87 -1.45 -19.54
N GLU A 150 -2.96 -0.47 -18.63
CA GLU A 150 -1.77 0.17 -18.06
C GLU A 150 -0.97 -0.82 -17.19
N ILE A 151 -1.65 -1.64 -16.39
CA ILE A 151 -1.01 -2.65 -15.52
C ILE A 151 -0.33 -3.74 -16.36
N GLU A 152 -0.95 -4.19 -17.45
CA GLU A 152 -0.43 -5.25 -18.32
C GLU A 152 0.77 -4.81 -19.15
N ASN A 153 0.78 -3.56 -19.61
CA ASN A 153 1.88 -3.01 -20.40
C ASN A 153 3.02 -2.45 -19.53
N ALA A 154 2.87 -2.48 -18.19
CA ALA A 154 3.86 -1.96 -17.27
C ALA A 154 5.07 -2.90 -17.13
N ALA A 155 6.28 -2.33 -17.18
CA ALA A 155 7.49 -3.07 -16.82
C ALA A 155 7.55 -3.36 -15.31
N VAL A 156 7.13 -2.40 -14.47
CA VAL A 156 7.06 -2.53 -13.01
C VAL A 156 5.73 -1.97 -12.51
N VAL A 157 5.09 -2.68 -11.58
CA VAL A 157 3.89 -2.23 -10.88
C VAL A 157 4.16 -2.05 -9.40
N HIS A 158 3.68 -0.96 -8.81
CA HIS A 158 3.90 -0.65 -7.41
C HIS A 158 2.56 -0.49 -6.67
N TYR A 159 2.27 -1.46 -5.80
CA TYR A 159 1.19 -1.39 -4.82
C TYR A 159 1.57 -0.47 -3.66
N ASN A 160 1.42 0.84 -3.83
CA ASN A 160 1.72 1.85 -2.79
C ASN A 160 0.46 2.30 -2.00
N GLY A 161 -0.73 1.89 -2.43
CA GLY A 161 -1.99 2.20 -1.74
C GLY A 161 -2.30 1.31 -0.56
N ASN A 162 -3.43 1.60 0.10
CA ASN A 162 -3.84 0.89 1.31
C ASN A 162 -4.55 -0.45 1.00
N TYR A 163 -5.23 -0.55 -0.14
CA TYR A 163 -5.93 -1.76 -0.56
C TYR A 163 -5.00 -2.72 -1.30
N LYS A 164 -4.01 -3.24 -0.58
CA LYS A 164 -3.01 -4.18 -1.11
C LYS A 164 -3.68 -5.48 -1.60
N PRO A 165 -3.16 -6.11 -2.66
CA PRO A 165 -3.79 -7.30 -3.25
C PRO A 165 -3.79 -8.54 -2.35
N TRP A 166 -2.88 -8.61 -1.37
CA TRP A 166 -2.82 -9.68 -0.38
C TRP A 166 -3.75 -9.49 0.83
N LEU A 167 -4.51 -8.40 0.89
CA LEU A 167 -5.52 -8.17 1.93
C LEU A 167 -6.90 -8.60 1.45
N ASP A 168 -7.78 -8.96 2.38
CA ASP A 168 -9.18 -9.27 2.08
C ASP A 168 -9.87 -8.10 1.40
N LEU A 169 -9.69 -6.89 1.93
CA LEU A 169 -10.19 -5.63 1.40
C LEU A 169 -9.47 -5.16 0.12
N GLY A 170 -8.47 -5.89 -0.36
CA GLY A 170 -7.73 -5.56 -1.58
C GLY A 170 -8.62 -5.46 -2.81
N ILE A 171 -8.28 -4.54 -3.72
CA ILE A 171 -9.02 -4.35 -4.98
C ILE A 171 -8.97 -5.66 -5.79
N SER A 172 -10.13 -6.29 -6.02
CA SER A 172 -10.22 -7.64 -6.60
C SER A 172 -9.49 -7.80 -7.94
N LYS A 173 -9.58 -6.80 -8.82
CA LYS A 173 -8.90 -6.81 -10.12
C LYS A 173 -7.37 -6.85 -10.03
N ASN A 174 -6.78 -6.37 -8.94
CA ASN A 174 -5.34 -6.32 -8.74
C ASN A 174 -4.79 -7.63 -8.16
N LYS A 175 -5.64 -8.44 -7.51
CA LYS A 175 -5.22 -9.68 -6.82
C LYS A 175 -4.55 -10.70 -7.75
N PRO A 176 -5.04 -10.96 -8.97
CA PRO A 176 -4.39 -11.90 -9.89
C PRO A 176 -2.97 -11.46 -10.31
N TYR A 177 -2.77 -10.16 -10.53
CA TYR A 177 -1.47 -9.61 -10.96
C TYR A 177 -0.38 -9.74 -9.89
N TRP A 178 -0.76 -9.78 -8.62
CA TRP A 178 0.14 -10.12 -7.53
C TRP A 178 0.33 -11.63 -7.40
N SER A 179 -0.78 -12.38 -7.32
CA SER A 179 -0.75 -13.81 -6.99
C SER A 179 -0.04 -14.65 -8.06
N LYS A 180 -0.02 -14.22 -9.33
CA LYS A 180 0.73 -14.89 -10.40
C LYS A 180 2.24 -14.99 -10.15
N TYR A 181 2.80 -14.13 -9.30
CA TYR A 181 4.22 -14.12 -8.96
C TYR A 181 4.51 -14.71 -7.58
N VAL A 182 3.48 -15.15 -6.85
CA VAL A 182 3.63 -15.86 -5.60
C VAL A 182 3.72 -17.35 -5.92
N ASP A 183 4.93 -17.90 -5.84
CA ASP A 183 5.17 -19.33 -6.02
C ASP A 183 4.67 -20.11 -4.79
N LEU A 184 3.41 -20.52 -4.82
CA LEU A 184 2.80 -21.30 -3.76
C LEU A 184 3.34 -22.74 -3.67
N ASP A 185 4.02 -23.22 -4.71
CA ASP A 185 4.66 -24.53 -4.74
C ASP A 185 6.06 -24.51 -4.14
N ASN A 186 6.59 -23.31 -3.84
CA ASN A 186 7.89 -23.17 -3.21
C ASN A 186 7.89 -23.83 -1.81
N SER A 187 8.82 -24.77 -1.60
CA SER A 187 8.93 -25.52 -0.34
C SER A 187 9.08 -24.65 0.92
N HIS A 188 9.72 -23.47 0.81
CA HIS A 188 9.84 -22.54 1.94
C HIS A 188 8.49 -21.85 2.21
N ILE A 189 7.76 -21.47 1.17
CA ILE A 189 6.43 -20.85 1.30
C ILE A 189 5.43 -21.86 1.87
N GLN A 190 5.39 -23.09 1.35
CA GLN A 190 4.51 -24.15 1.86
C GLN A 190 4.76 -24.46 3.33
N ARG A 191 6.02 -24.52 3.76
CA ARG A 191 6.38 -24.74 5.17
C ARG A 191 5.81 -23.65 6.08
N CYS A 192 5.84 -22.41 5.62
CA CYS A 192 5.28 -21.29 6.35
C CYS A 192 3.74 -21.32 6.43
N TYR A 193 3.05 -21.75 5.37
CA TYR A 193 1.61 -21.99 5.43
C TYR A 193 1.24 -23.16 6.35
N MET A 194 2.07 -24.21 6.41
CA MET A 194 1.82 -25.39 7.24
C MET A 194 2.08 -25.16 8.73
N SER A 195 2.87 -24.15 9.11
CA SER A 195 3.08 -23.78 10.52
C SER A 195 1.90 -23.05 11.18
N GLU A 196 0.82 -22.80 10.42
CA GLU A 196 -0.41 -22.15 10.90
C GLU A 196 -1.52 -23.13 11.32
N GLN A 197 -1.29 -24.45 11.23
CA GLN A 197 -2.18 -25.51 11.73
C GLN A 197 -1.64 -26.16 13.00
#